data_AF-A0A8J2TDG3-F1
#
_entry.id   AF-A0A8J2TDG3-F1
#
_cell.length_a   1.000
_cell.length_b   1.000
_cell.length_c   1.000
_cell.angle_alpha   90.00
_cell.angle_beta   90.00
_cell.angle_gamma   90.00
#
_symmetry.space_group_name_H-M   'P 1'
#
loop_
_entity.id
_entity.type
_entity.pdbx_description
1 polymer ?
#
loop_
_entity_poly.entity_id
_entity_poly.type
_entity_poly.pdbx_seq_one_letter_code
_entity_poly.pdbx_strand_id
1 'polypeptide(L)'
;MILLKYEPLANLPTAEDLPDSDDTPVDNELQDLVPGLLKLILASLWAERMDWFFGVDLGIYYDPNEPAIVPDGFLSIGVPRIINENLRLSYVLWIEQKLPTLVIEVVSHKRRGEYSKKKDFYAEMGVLYYVVYNPLRKRKPRLEVYRLENGQYQRLDGEPVWLADIGLGIGRQKVTHQGVNREWLLWYDINGQPYPTPEEQVEISRQQGIQQGRQELILRQINLKLGEINSIQEARIRQLTISQLDELGVQLFNFSNLNELDEWLRQL
;
A
#
# COMPACT_ATOMS: atom_id res chain seq x y z
N MET A 1 9.21 25.79 13.85
CA MET A 1 8.19 25.82 12.78
C MET A 1 8.69 26.76 11.71
N ILE A 2 9.38 26.23 10.71
CA ILE A 2 9.70 26.98 9.49
C ILE A 2 8.50 26.83 8.55
N LEU A 3 7.33 27.31 9.00
CA LEU A 3 6.32 27.79 8.05
C LEU A 3 6.53 29.29 8.04
N LEU A 4 7.06 29.80 6.93
CA LEU A 4 7.18 31.24 6.71
C LEU A 4 5.81 31.89 6.96
N LYS A 5 5.82 33.00 7.72
CA LYS A 5 4.63 33.83 7.89
C LYS A 5 4.21 34.33 6.51
N TYR A 6 3.01 33.93 6.13
CA TYR A 6 2.37 34.21 4.85
C TYR A 6 2.23 35.71 4.60
N GLU A 7 2.80 36.18 3.50
CA GLU A 7 2.57 37.51 2.92
C GLU A 7 1.76 37.30 1.62
N PRO A 8 0.44 37.62 1.59
CA PRO A 8 -0.45 37.39 0.45
C PRO A 8 -0.06 38.08 -0.86
N LEU A 9 0.96 38.95 -0.85
CA LEU A 9 1.37 39.81 -1.96
C LEU A 9 2.52 39.25 -2.81
N ALA A 10 3.12 38.12 -2.42
CA ALA A 10 4.12 37.46 -3.25
C ALA A 10 3.42 36.57 -4.29
N ASN A 11 3.57 36.87 -5.58
CA ASN A 11 3.25 35.94 -6.66
C ASN A 11 4.21 34.74 -6.55
N LEU A 12 3.85 33.75 -5.74
CA LEU A 12 4.67 32.57 -5.51
C LEU A 12 4.67 31.67 -6.75
N PRO A 13 5.78 30.97 -7.01
CA PRO A 13 5.86 30.06 -8.14
C PRO A 13 4.84 28.92 -8.01
N THR A 14 4.30 28.51 -9.15
CA THR A 14 3.52 27.29 -9.29
C THR A 14 4.43 26.09 -9.48
N ALA A 15 3.88 24.88 -9.50
CA ALA A 15 4.67 23.68 -9.79
C ALA A 15 5.30 23.72 -11.20
N GLU A 16 4.69 24.44 -12.16
CA GLU A 16 5.20 24.59 -13.53
C GLU A 16 6.39 25.55 -13.62
N ASP A 17 6.54 26.46 -12.65
CA ASP A 17 7.65 27.42 -12.59
C ASP A 17 8.89 26.83 -11.90
N LEU A 18 8.79 25.61 -11.36
CA LEU A 18 9.80 24.98 -10.51
C LEU A 18 10.43 23.78 -11.21
N PRO A 19 11.72 23.47 -10.93
CA PRO A 19 12.34 22.24 -11.38
C PRO A 19 11.57 20.99 -10.90
N ASP A 20 11.36 20.05 -11.80
CA ASP A 20 10.73 18.75 -11.54
C ASP A 20 11.73 17.58 -11.55
N SER A 21 13.00 17.86 -11.85
CA SER A 21 14.15 16.94 -11.79
C SER A 21 15.26 17.55 -10.93
N ASP A 22 15.96 16.72 -10.15
CA ASP A 22 17.12 17.13 -9.37
C ASP A 22 18.47 16.96 -10.12
N ASP A 23 18.42 16.44 -11.36
CA ASP A 23 19.57 16.17 -12.24
C ASP A 23 20.71 15.36 -11.59
N THR A 24 20.43 14.62 -10.51
CA THR A 24 21.41 13.75 -9.85
C THR A 24 21.32 12.31 -10.37
N PRO A 25 22.42 11.71 -10.88
CA PRO A 25 22.39 10.29 -11.24
C PRO A 25 22.50 9.40 -9.99
N VAL A 26 21.94 8.20 -10.14
CA VAL A 26 22.05 6.96 -9.34
C VAL A 26 21.24 6.86 -8.04
N ASP A 27 19.92 6.89 -8.18
CA ASP A 27 19.08 5.99 -7.38
C ASP A 27 19.41 4.53 -7.70
N ASN A 28 19.35 3.70 -6.66
CA ASN A 28 19.42 2.26 -6.83
C ASN A 28 18.01 1.69 -6.97
N GLU A 29 17.90 0.51 -7.59
CA GLU A 29 16.62 -0.17 -7.87
C GLU A 29 15.70 -0.31 -6.63
N LEU A 30 16.23 -0.35 -5.41
CA LEU A 30 15.39 -0.42 -4.20
C LEU A 30 14.77 0.91 -3.80
N GLN A 31 15.39 2.04 -4.14
CA GLN A 31 14.81 3.37 -3.92
C GLN A 31 13.60 3.60 -4.82
N ASP A 32 13.54 2.93 -5.98
CA ASP A 32 12.35 2.92 -6.85
C ASP A 32 11.31 1.87 -6.39
N LEU A 33 11.71 0.59 -6.32
CA LEU A 33 10.76 -0.51 -6.13
C LEU A 33 10.06 -0.51 -4.76
N VAL A 34 10.74 -0.11 -3.68
CA VAL A 34 10.16 -0.15 -2.33
C VAL A 34 9.02 0.87 -2.15
N PRO A 35 9.22 2.18 -2.38
CA PRO A 35 8.12 3.14 -2.30
C PRO A 35 7.07 2.92 -3.40
N GLY A 36 7.48 2.44 -4.59
CA GLY A 36 6.56 2.00 -5.65
C GLY A 36 5.59 0.91 -5.18
N LEU A 37 6.10 -0.15 -4.54
CA LEU A 37 5.26 -1.22 -3.98
C LEU A 37 4.29 -0.69 -2.91
N LEU A 38 4.76 0.17 -1.99
CA LEU A 38 3.91 0.77 -0.96
C LEU A 38 2.79 1.62 -1.59
N LYS A 39 3.09 2.40 -2.64
CA LYS A 39 2.11 3.18 -3.39
C LYS A 39 1.06 2.29 -4.07
N LEU A 40 1.48 1.20 -4.69
CA LEU A 40 0.57 0.27 -5.37
C LEU A 40 -0.38 -0.43 -4.37
N ILE A 41 0.12 -0.83 -3.21
CA ILE A 41 -0.71 -1.41 -2.15
C ILE A 41 -1.75 -0.39 -1.65
N LEU A 42 -1.35 0.87 -1.42
CA LEU A 42 -2.31 1.92 -1.05
C LEU A 42 -3.33 2.17 -2.15
N ALA A 43 -2.92 2.21 -3.42
CA ALA A 43 -3.83 2.44 -4.54
C ALA A 43 -4.96 1.39 -4.59
N SER A 44 -4.65 0.14 -4.24
CA SER A 44 -5.64 -0.94 -4.11
C SER A 44 -6.46 -0.85 -2.83
N LEU A 45 -5.81 -0.63 -1.67
CA LEU A 45 -6.48 -0.57 -0.37
C LEU A 45 -7.42 0.62 -0.23
N TRP A 46 -7.03 1.75 -0.80
CA TRP A 46 -7.70 3.04 -0.75
C TRP A 46 -8.27 3.43 -2.12
N ALA A 47 -8.72 2.45 -2.91
CA ALA A 47 -9.24 2.64 -4.26
C ALA A 47 -10.32 3.73 -4.32
N GLU A 48 -11.27 3.70 -3.39
CA GLU A 48 -12.39 4.66 -3.28
C GLU A 48 -12.06 5.93 -2.48
N ARG A 49 -10.86 6.01 -1.90
CA ARG A 49 -10.44 7.13 -1.06
C ARG A 49 -9.73 8.17 -1.93
N MET A 50 -10.15 9.44 -1.82
CA MET A 50 -9.65 10.54 -2.66
C MET A 50 -8.92 11.66 -1.89
N ASP A 51 -8.79 11.54 -0.58
CA ASP A 51 -8.13 12.50 0.32
C ASP A 51 -6.73 12.03 0.73
N TRP A 52 -5.91 11.55 -0.21
CA TRP A 52 -4.52 11.19 0.07
C TRP A 52 -3.64 11.28 -1.18
N PHE A 53 -2.35 11.54 -1.02
CA PHE A 53 -1.36 11.48 -2.09
C PHE A 53 -0.10 10.75 -1.65
N PHE A 54 0.44 9.89 -2.51
CA PHE A 54 1.73 9.24 -2.28
C PHE A 54 2.71 9.58 -3.41
N GLY A 55 3.74 10.34 -3.06
CA GLY A 55 4.84 10.70 -3.95
C GLY A 55 5.97 9.67 -3.86
N VAL A 56 6.61 9.42 -4.99
CA VAL A 56 7.82 8.60 -5.13
C VAL A 56 8.79 9.44 -5.92
N ASP A 57 9.99 9.65 -5.38
CA ASP A 57 11.02 10.49 -6.01
C ASP A 57 10.48 11.84 -6.51
N LEU A 58 9.70 12.52 -5.65
CA LEU A 58 9.00 13.75 -6.00
C LEU A 58 9.42 14.87 -5.05
N GLY A 59 9.92 15.98 -5.62
CA GLY A 59 10.37 17.13 -4.86
C GLY A 59 9.28 17.79 -4.03
N ILE A 60 9.57 18.03 -2.75
CA ILE A 60 8.75 18.82 -1.85
C ILE A 60 9.35 20.22 -1.75
N TYR A 61 8.59 21.22 -2.21
CA TYR A 61 8.95 22.62 -2.11
C TYR A 61 8.35 23.23 -0.85
N TYR A 62 9.22 23.60 0.08
CA TYR A 62 8.86 24.16 1.37
C TYR A 62 9.15 25.66 1.48
N ASP A 63 10.10 26.16 0.69
CA ASP A 63 10.44 27.57 0.52
C ASP A 63 10.67 27.82 -0.98
N PRO A 64 10.10 28.90 -1.57
CA PRO A 64 10.27 29.22 -2.98
C PRO A 64 11.71 29.59 -3.40
N ASN A 65 12.58 29.90 -2.44
CA ASN A 65 13.97 30.31 -2.70
C ASN A 65 15.00 29.19 -2.39
N GLU A 66 14.55 28.09 -1.80
CA GLU A 66 15.40 26.95 -1.47
C GLU A 66 15.15 25.80 -2.45
N PRO A 67 16.15 24.93 -2.68
CA PRO A 67 15.93 23.72 -3.46
C PRO A 67 14.90 22.81 -2.78
N ALA A 68 14.15 22.07 -3.59
CA ALA A 68 13.24 21.04 -3.08
C ALA A 68 14.00 19.97 -2.28
N ILE A 69 13.33 19.39 -1.29
CA ILE A 69 13.77 18.14 -0.69
C ILE A 69 13.10 16.96 -1.37
N VAL A 70 13.88 15.96 -1.75
CA VAL A 70 13.38 14.75 -2.44
C VAL A 70 13.50 13.55 -1.49
N PRO A 71 12.38 13.03 -0.97
CA PRO A 71 12.34 11.73 -0.29
C PRO A 71 12.20 10.58 -1.31
N ASP A 72 12.66 9.38 -0.96
CA ASP A 72 12.41 8.19 -1.79
C ASP A 72 10.89 7.90 -1.89
N GLY A 73 10.14 8.19 -0.83
CA GLY A 73 8.68 8.24 -0.90
C GLY A 73 8.05 9.01 0.25
N PHE A 74 6.82 9.49 0.06
CA PHE A 74 6.07 10.16 1.13
C PHE A 74 4.57 10.00 0.96
N LEU A 75 3.84 10.12 2.07
CA LEU A 75 2.39 10.06 2.13
C LEU A 75 1.83 11.34 2.77
N SER A 76 0.89 11.98 2.09
CA SER A 76 0.09 13.09 2.60
C SER A 76 -1.37 12.68 2.70
N ILE A 77 -1.96 12.74 3.89
CA ILE A 77 -3.40 12.51 4.11
C ILE A 77 -4.13 13.87 4.18
N GLY A 78 -5.33 13.94 3.61
CA GLY A 78 -6.15 15.15 3.58
C GLY A 78 -5.89 16.07 2.39
N VAL A 79 -5.18 15.59 1.35
CA VAL A 79 -4.98 16.31 0.08
C VAL A 79 -5.63 15.55 -1.07
N PRO A 80 -6.04 16.20 -2.17
CA PRO A 80 -6.65 15.51 -3.30
C PRO A 80 -5.71 14.45 -3.90
N ARG A 81 -6.19 13.22 -4.08
CA ARG A 81 -5.39 12.16 -4.71
C ARG A 81 -5.02 12.48 -6.14
N ILE A 82 -5.98 12.99 -6.90
CA ILE A 82 -5.85 13.35 -8.30
C ILE A 82 -6.26 14.83 -8.41
N ILE A 83 -5.38 15.66 -8.94
CA ILE A 83 -5.68 17.09 -9.16
C ILE A 83 -6.22 17.34 -10.57
N ASN A 84 -5.69 16.65 -11.57
CA ASN A 84 -6.12 16.65 -12.97
C ASN A 84 -5.38 15.51 -13.72
N GLU A 85 -5.55 15.42 -15.05
CA GLU A 85 -4.90 14.41 -15.90
C GLU A 85 -3.37 14.56 -16.02
N ASN A 86 -2.83 15.76 -15.77
CA ASN A 86 -1.40 16.05 -15.80
C ASN A 86 -0.68 15.67 -14.49
N LEU A 87 -1.43 15.26 -13.46
CA LEU A 87 -0.90 14.86 -12.16
C LEU A 87 -0.03 15.98 -11.52
N ARG A 88 0.79 15.60 -10.53
CA ARG A 88 1.67 16.53 -9.79
C ARG A 88 3.08 16.46 -10.34
N LEU A 89 3.63 17.62 -10.73
CA LEU A 89 5.05 17.78 -11.06
C LEU A 89 5.92 17.87 -9.80
N SER A 90 5.37 18.44 -8.73
CA SER A 90 6.04 18.58 -7.44
C SER A 90 5.02 18.73 -6.32
N TYR A 91 5.47 18.62 -5.07
CA TYR A 91 4.64 18.81 -3.89
C TYR A 91 4.92 20.17 -3.26
N VAL A 92 4.11 21.16 -3.65
CA VAL A 92 4.33 22.57 -3.32
C VAL A 92 3.53 22.95 -2.07
N LEU A 93 4.21 23.16 -0.93
CA LEU A 93 3.54 23.29 0.37
C LEU A 93 2.63 24.52 0.49
N TRP A 94 2.95 25.63 -0.18
CA TRP A 94 2.08 26.82 -0.17
C TRP A 94 0.82 26.66 -1.05
N ILE A 95 0.81 25.67 -1.94
CA ILE A 95 -0.38 25.30 -2.73
C ILE A 95 -1.17 24.22 -1.99
N GLU A 96 -0.50 23.13 -1.60
CA GLU A 96 -1.11 21.97 -0.94
C GLU A 96 -1.60 22.30 0.48
N GLN A 97 -1.00 23.30 1.14
CA GLN A 97 -1.30 23.75 2.51
C GLN A 97 -1.32 22.60 3.53
N LYS A 98 -0.56 21.54 3.25
CA LYS A 98 -0.49 20.32 4.05
C LYS A 98 0.92 19.74 3.97
N LEU A 99 1.51 19.45 5.11
CA LEU A 99 2.76 18.72 5.19
C LEU A 99 2.54 17.22 4.91
N PRO A 100 3.55 16.54 4.34
CA PRO A 100 3.59 15.08 4.37
C PRO A 100 3.34 14.55 5.78
N THR A 101 2.45 13.58 5.87
CA THR A 101 2.16 12.86 7.12
C THR A 101 3.29 11.88 7.43
N LEU A 102 3.89 11.30 6.40
CA LEU A 102 4.98 10.34 6.52
C LEU A 102 5.98 10.52 5.37
N VAL A 103 7.27 10.41 5.67
CA VAL A 103 8.35 10.34 4.67
C VAL A 103 9.18 9.06 4.86
N ILE A 104 9.69 8.52 3.77
CA ILE A 104 10.39 7.23 3.67
C ILE A 104 11.74 7.44 3.02
N GLU A 105 12.78 6.87 3.63
CA GLU A 105 14.13 6.81 3.07
C GLU A 105 14.62 5.35 3.01
N VAL A 106 15.06 4.92 1.83
CA VAL A 106 15.59 3.61 1.49
C VAL A 106 17.11 3.71 1.30
N VAL A 107 17.84 3.36 2.35
CA VAL A 107 19.29 3.55 2.41
C VAL A 107 20.03 2.28 1.99
N SER A 108 20.87 2.37 0.95
CA SER A 108 21.70 1.25 0.48
C SER A 108 23.21 1.43 0.73
N HIS A 109 23.73 2.66 0.90
CA HIS A 109 25.17 2.91 1.07
C HIS A 109 25.53 3.76 2.30
N LYS A 110 26.82 3.74 2.66
CA LYS A 110 27.41 4.44 3.83
C LYS A 110 27.56 5.95 3.59
N ARG A 111 26.51 6.68 3.17
CA ARG A 111 26.51 8.15 3.25
C ARG A 111 26.19 8.56 4.70
N ARG A 112 27.14 8.31 5.60
CA ARG A 112 27.05 8.68 7.02
C ARG A 112 27.00 10.21 7.11
N GLY A 113 25.81 10.77 7.33
CA GLY A 113 25.60 12.20 7.57
C GLY A 113 24.40 12.77 6.84
N GLU A 114 24.17 12.36 5.58
CA GLU A 114 23.00 12.78 4.78
C GLU A 114 21.69 12.40 5.47
N TYR A 115 21.60 11.16 5.94
CA TYR A 115 20.47 10.65 6.70
C TYR A 115 20.19 11.44 7.99
N SER A 116 21.23 11.76 8.76
CA SER A 116 21.07 12.54 9.99
C SER A 116 20.54 13.94 9.69
N LYS A 117 21.07 14.59 8.64
CA LYS A 117 20.60 15.90 8.20
C LYS A 117 19.15 15.88 7.71
N LYS A 118 18.77 14.91 6.85
CA LYS A 118 17.38 14.77 6.38
C LYS A 118 16.43 14.51 7.54
N LYS A 119 16.80 13.65 8.49
CA LYS A 119 16.00 13.38 9.68
C LYS A 119 15.74 14.66 10.49
N ASP A 120 16.78 15.42 10.79
CA ASP A 120 16.63 16.67 11.57
C ASP A 120 15.79 17.69 10.79
N PHE A 121 16.01 17.79 9.48
CA PHE A 121 15.25 18.66 8.59
C PHE A 121 13.75 18.30 8.53
N TYR A 122 13.39 17.03 8.39
CA TYR A 122 11.98 16.60 8.41
C TYR A 122 11.31 16.86 9.77
N ALA A 123 12.07 16.76 10.87
CA ALA A 123 11.57 17.14 12.20
C ALA A 123 11.31 18.64 12.30
N GLU A 124 12.22 19.48 11.78
CA GLU A 124 12.08 20.94 11.73
C GLU A 124 10.88 21.40 10.88
N MET A 125 10.65 20.71 9.75
CA MET A 125 9.48 20.89 8.90
C MET A 125 8.18 20.51 9.62
N GLY A 126 8.21 19.53 10.52
CA GLY A 126 7.04 19.03 11.22
C GLY A 126 6.40 17.79 10.63
N VAL A 127 7.14 17.00 9.83
CA VAL A 127 6.63 15.73 9.27
C VAL A 127 6.40 14.73 10.40
N LEU A 128 5.19 14.20 10.49
CA LEU A 128 4.75 13.43 11.66
C LEU A 128 5.49 12.09 11.79
N TYR A 129 5.67 11.35 10.69
CA TYR A 129 6.37 10.07 10.71
C TYR A 129 7.58 10.06 9.79
N TYR A 130 8.66 9.43 10.27
CA TYR A 130 9.86 9.20 9.49
C TYR A 130 10.20 7.70 9.47
N VAL A 131 10.23 7.11 8.28
CA VAL A 131 10.47 5.69 8.06
C VAL A 131 11.78 5.49 7.32
N VAL A 132 12.56 4.53 7.81
CA VAL A 132 13.93 4.34 7.35
C VAL A 132 14.17 2.86 7.17
N TYR A 133 14.37 2.48 5.92
CA TYR A 133 14.64 1.11 5.53
C TYR A 133 16.04 0.97 4.98
N ASN A 134 16.83 0.10 5.58
CA ASN A 134 18.16 -0.24 5.09
C ASN A 134 18.34 -1.76 5.11
N PRO A 135 18.13 -2.42 3.97
CA PRO A 135 18.19 -3.88 3.88
C PRO A 135 19.60 -4.45 4.12
N LEU A 136 20.65 -3.61 4.02
CA LEU A 136 22.04 -4.03 4.16
C LEU A 136 22.57 -3.92 5.59
N ARG A 137 21.80 -3.37 6.53
CA ARG A 137 22.21 -3.29 7.94
C ARG A 137 22.38 -4.69 8.53
N LYS A 138 23.55 -4.90 9.17
CA LYS A 138 23.90 -6.15 9.88
C LYS A 138 23.79 -6.05 11.40
N ARG A 139 24.08 -4.87 11.98
CA ARG A 139 24.16 -4.66 13.44
C ARG A 139 23.03 -3.81 14.03
N LYS A 140 22.38 -3.01 13.18
CA LYS A 140 21.25 -2.15 13.55
C LYS A 140 19.96 -2.72 12.93
N PRO A 141 18.79 -2.39 13.49
CA PRO A 141 17.51 -2.69 12.85
C PRO A 141 17.49 -2.22 11.40
N ARG A 142 16.95 -3.06 10.51
CA ARG A 142 16.79 -2.73 9.08
C ARG A 142 15.64 -1.78 8.82
N LEU A 143 14.61 -1.81 9.67
CA LEU A 143 13.53 -0.85 9.70
C LEU A 143 13.63 -0.03 10.99
N GLU A 144 13.61 1.29 10.85
CA GLU A 144 13.41 2.22 11.95
C GLU A 144 12.24 3.13 11.59
N VAL A 145 11.32 3.32 12.54
CA VAL A 145 10.16 4.19 12.40
C VAL A 145 10.19 5.17 13.55
N TYR A 146 9.97 6.44 13.24
CA TYR A 146 9.95 7.51 14.21
C TYR A 146 8.65 8.30 14.11
N ARG A 147 8.17 8.80 15.25
CA ARG A 147 7.06 9.75 15.36
C ARG A 147 7.57 11.06 15.94
N LEU A 148 7.14 12.18 15.37
CA LEU A 148 7.50 13.50 15.84
C LEU A 148 6.72 13.84 17.11
N GLU A 149 7.42 14.11 18.21
CA GLU A 149 6.84 14.52 19.49
C GLU A 149 7.64 15.67 20.08
N ASN A 150 6.98 16.77 20.41
CA ASN A 150 7.61 17.98 20.96
C ASN A 150 8.80 18.49 20.12
N GLY A 151 8.68 18.39 18.79
CA GLY A 151 9.71 18.82 17.84
C GLY A 151 10.90 17.86 17.70
N GLN A 152 10.85 16.66 18.28
CA GLN A 152 11.90 15.66 18.15
C GLN A 152 11.32 14.29 17.77
N TYR A 153 12.06 13.56 16.93
CA TYR A 153 11.67 12.22 16.53
C TYR A 153 11.93 11.18 17.64
N GLN A 154 10.86 10.62 18.17
CA GLN A 154 10.87 9.46 19.07
C GLN A 154 10.78 8.18 18.26
N ARG A 155 11.63 7.20 18.57
CA ARG A 155 11.60 5.91 17.87
C ARG A 155 10.41 5.10 18.36
N LEU A 156 9.66 4.53 17.43
CA LEU A 156 8.61 3.55 17.70
C LEU A 156 9.19 2.14 17.66
N ASP A 157 8.73 1.29 18.58
CA ASP A 157 9.08 -0.12 18.67
C ASP A 157 7.99 -1.01 18.06
N GLY A 158 8.34 -2.26 17.81
CA GLY A 158 7.45 -3.27 17.20
C GLY A 158 7.73 -3.49 15.71
N GLU A 159 7.17 -4.57 15.18
CA GLU A 159 7.14 -4.85 13.75
C GLU A 159 5.99 -5.83 13.45
N PRO A 160 4.93 -5.41 12.72
CA PRO A 160 4.76 -4.09 12.11
C PRO A 160 4.62 -2.96 13.15
N VAL A 161 5.08 -1.77 12.80
CA VAL A 161 4.89 -0.55 13.60
C VAL A 161 3.55 0.07 13.23
N TRP A 162 2.63 0.20 14.18
CA TRP A 162 1.32 0.81 13.95
C TRP A 162 1.40 2.34 13.90
N LEU A 163 0.94 2.93 12.81
CA LEU A 163 0.90 4.38 12.59
C LEU A 163 -0.52 4.88 12.80
N ALA A 164 -0.84 5.19 14.06
CA ALA A 164 -2.22 5.49 14.49
C ALA A 164 -2.88 6.61 13.68
N ASP A 165 -2.15 7.67 13.31
CA ASP A 165 -2.68 8.80 12.55
C ASP A 165 -2.94 8.46 11.07
N ILE A 166 -2.42 7.33 10.58
CA ILE A 166 -2.61 6.82 9.21
C ILE A 166 -3.65 5.69 9.19
N GLY A 167 -3.79 4.94 10.29
CA GLY A 167 -4.64 3.76 10.38
C GLY A 167 -4.05 2.53 9.67
N LEU A 168 -2.73 2.47 9.53
CA LEU A 168 -2.00 1.36 8.92
C LEU A 168 -0.74 1.04 9.73
N GLY A 169 -0.33 -0.22 9.70
CA GLY A 169 0.99 -0.65 10.16
C GLY A 169 2.01 -0.65 9.03
N ILE A 170 3.29 -0.51 9.34
CA ILE A 170 4.39 -0.68 8.38
C ILE A 170 5.42 -1.67 8.92
N GLY A 171 5.84 -2.61 8.08
CA GLY A 171 6.74 -3.68 8.51
C GLY A 171 7.42 -4.38 7.35
N ARG A 172 8.37 -5.26 7.68
CA ARG A 172 9.10 -6.06 6.70
C ARG A 172 8.50 -7.45 6.55
N GLN A 173 8.38 -7.91 5.30
CA GLN A 173 8.04 -9.29 4.99
C GLN A 173 8.86 -9.83 3.83
N LYS A 174 9.17 -11.13 3.89
CA LYS A 174 9.77 -11.83 2.76
C LYS A 174 8.67 -12.27 1.79
N VAL A 175 8.54 -11.58 0.67
CA VAL A 175 7.57 -11.87 -0.40
C VAL A 175 8.26 -11.78 -1.77
N THR A 176 7.55 -12.20 -2.82
CA THR A 176 7.98 -12.02 -4.21
C THR A 176 7.23 -10.84 -4.80
N HIS A 177 7.94 -9.81 -5.25
CA HIS A 177 7.39 -8.69 -6.01
C HIS A 177 8.25 -8.50 -7.26
N GLN A 178 7.61 -8.35 -8.43
CA GLN A 178 8.29 -8.29 -9.73
C GLN A 178 9.32 -9.42 -9.96
N GLY A 179 9.00 -10.64 -9.49
CA GLY A 179 9.88 -11.81 -9.62
C GLY A 179 11.05 -11.87 -8.64
N VAL A 180 11.23 -10.86 -7.77
CA VAL A 180 12.32 -10.82 -6.78
C VAL A 180 11.81 -11.24 -5.40
N ASN A 181 12.24 -12.41 -4.96
CA ASN A 181 11.96 -12.91 -3.61
C ASN A 181 12.95 -12.33 -2.58
N ARG A 182 12.48 -11.38 -1.76
CA ARG A 182 13.31 -10.72 -0.75
C ARG A 182 12.48 -10.11 0.36
N GLU A 183 13.17 -9.51 1.33
CA GLU A 183 12.54 -8.63 2.32
C GLU A 183 12.09 -7.33 1.64
N TRP A 184 10.79 -7.06 1.72
CA TRP A 184 10.09 -5.87 1.23
C TRP A 184 9.42 -5.14 2.40
N LEU A 185 9.19 -3.84 2.25
CA LEU A 185 8.28 -3.11 3.13
C LEU A 185 6.85 -3.24 2.63
N LEU A 186 5.92 -3.52 3.54
CA LEU A 186 4.49 -3.64 3.26
C LEU A 186 3.68 -2.82 4.27
N TRP A 187 2.44 -2.51 3.89
CA TRP A 187 1.43 -2.02 4.82
C TRP A 187 0.77 -3.20 5.54
N TYR A 188 0.30 -2.96 6.76
CA TYR A 188 -0.34 -3.96 7.62
C TYR A 188 -1.66 -3.43 8.17
N ASP A 189 -2.60 -4.34 8.41
CA ASP A 189 -3.84 -4.04 9.10
C ASP A 189 -3.64 -3.93 10.63
N ILE A 190 -4.73 -3.61 11.35
CA ILE A 190 -4.73 -3.47 12.81
C ILE A 190 -4.38 -4.78 13.55
N ASN A 191 -4.58 -5.93 12.91
CA ASN A 191 -4.28 -7.25 13.46
C ASN A 191 -2.84 -7.69 13.19
N GLY A 192 -2.04 -6.84 12.54
CA GLY A 192 -0.67 -7.14 12.15
C GLY A 192 -0.57 -8.09 10.97
N GLN A 193 -1.61 -8.19 10.13
CA GLN A 193 -1.57 -8.93 8.88
C GLN A 193 -1.13 -8.02 7.73
N PRO A 194 -0.21 -8.47 6.86
CA PRO A 194 0.23 -7.70 5.71
C PRO A 194 -0.92 -7.55 4.70
N TYR A 195 -1.04 -6.39 4.09
CA TYR A 195 -1.82 -6.27 2.87
C TYR A 195 -1.06 -6.94 1.71
N PRO A 196 -1.77 -7.71 0.87
CA PRO A 196 -1.16 -8.43 -0.25
C PRO A 196 -0.57 -7.48 -1.28
N THR A 197 0.49 -7.93 -1.95
CA THR A 197 1.06 -7.21 -3.10
C THR A 197 0.05 -7.17 -4.27
N PRO A 198 0.24 -6.29 -5.27
CA PRO A 198 -0.61 -6.29 -6.46
C PRO A 198 -0.66 -7.66 -7.17
N GLU A 199 0.47 -8.37 -7.24
CA GLU A 199 0.52 -9.71 -7.84
C GLU A 199 -0.26 -10.73 -7.02
N GLU A 200 -0.14 -10.70 -5.69
CA GLU A 200 -0.93 -11.55 -4.79
C GLU A 200 -2.43 -11.23 -4.91
N GLN A 201 -2.80 -9.94 -5.02
CA GLN A 201 -4.20 -9.52 -5.23
C GLN A 201 -4.78 -10.05 -6.54
N VAL A 202 -4.01 -10.01 -7.63
CA VAL A 202 -4.43 -10.58 -8.92
C VAL A 202 -4.66 -12.07 -8.79
N GLU A 203 -3.76 -12.80 -8.12
CA GLU A 203 -3.90 -14.24 -7.93
C GLU A 203 -5.10 -14.58 -7.05
N ILE A 204 -5.32 -13.86 -5.95
CA ILE A 204 -6.50 -14.01 -5.09
C ILE A 204 -7.78 -13.78 -5.89
N SER A 205 -7.84 -12.67 -6.64
CA SER A 205 -9.00 -12.31 -7.46
C SER A 205 -9.27 -13.35 -8.55
N ARG A 206 -8.21 -13.89 -9.16
CA ARG A 206 -8.31 -14.96 -10.17
C ARG A 206 -8.88 -16.23 -9.57
N GLN A 207 -8.39 -16.64 -8.40
CA GLN A 207 -8.89 -17.83 -7.71
C GLN A 207 -10.36 -17.65 -7.29
N GLN A 208 -10.72 -16.49 -6.76
CA GLN A 208 -12.10 -16.15 -6.41
C GLN A 208 -13.02 -16.17 -7.64
N GLY A 209 -12.59 -15.59 -8.77
CA GLY A 209 -13.36 -15.61 -10.02
C GLY A 209 -13.56 -17.02 -10.57
N ILE A 210 -12.54 -17.88 -10.50
CA ILE A 210 -12.66 -19.30 -10.87
C ILE A 210 -13.63 -20.03 -9.96
N GLN A 211 -13.53 -19.82 -8.65
CA GLN A 211 -14.43 -20.44 -7.68
C GLN A 211 -15.87 -19.99 -7.89
N GLN A 212 -16.13 -18.69 -8.05
CA GLN A 212 -17.47 -18.14 -8.33
C GLN A 212 -18.05 -18.71 -9.62
N GLY A 213 -17.28 -18.73 -10.72
CA GLY A 213 -17.75 -19.31 -11.98
C GLY A 213 -18.08 -20.80 -11.87
N ARG A 214 -17.30 -21.57 -11.10
CA ARG A 214 -17.60 -22.98 -10.81
C ARG A 214 -18.86 -23.14 -9.97
N GLN A 215 -19.03 -22.33 -8.93
CA GLN A 215 -20.23 -22.34 -8.09
C GLN A 215 -21.48 -22.05 -8.91
N GLU A 216 -21.47 -21.00 -9.73
CA GLU A 216 -22.61 -20.64 -10.59
C GLU A 216 -22.96 -21.75 -11.58
N LEU A 217 -21.95 -22.35 -12.22
CA LEU A 217 -22.17 -23.45 -13.15
C LEU A 217 -22.77 -24.68 -12.45
N ILE A 218 -22.21 -25.07 -11.30
CA ILE A 218 -22.70 -26.22 -10.52
C ILE A 218 -24.12 -25.99 -10.02
N LEU A 219 -24.41 -24.81 -9.46
CA LEU A 219 -25.77 -24.46 -9.03
C LEU A 219 -26.77 -24.52 -10.18
N ARG A 220 -26.38 -24.02 -11.37
CA ARG A 220 -27.20 -24.12 -12.57
C ARG A 220 -27.42 -25.58 -13.01
N GLN A 221 -26.38 -26.41 -12.97
CA GLN A 221 -26.49 -27.83 -13.32
C GLN A 221 -27.40 -28.60 -12.35
N ILE A 222 -27.29 -28.34 -11.04
CA ILE A 222 -28.16 -28.94 -10.03
C ILE A 222 -29.60 -28.54 -10.29
N ASN A 223 -29.89 -27.25 -10.46
CA ASN A 223 -31.26 -26.79 -10.72
C ASN A 223 -31.86 -27.38 -12.00
N LEU A 224 -31.05 -27.56 -13.06
CA LEU A 224 -31.49 -28.19 -14.30
C LEU A 224 -31.75 -29.69 -14.16
N LYS A 225 -30.97 -30.39 -13.31
CA LYS A 225 -31.01 -31.86 -13.22
C LYS A 225 -31.91 -32.38 -12.10
N LEU A 226 -31.83 -31.78 -10.92
CA LEU A 226 -32.49 -32.24 -9.69
C LEU A 226 -33.65 -31.34 -9.25
N GLY A 227 -33.82 -30.18 -9.90
CA GLY A 227 -34.82 -29.17 -9.53
C GLY A 227 -34.29 -28.15 -8.52
N GLU A 228 -35.17 -27.28 -8.04
CA GLU A 228 -34.81 -26.18 -7.15
C GLU A 228 -34.23 -26.67 -5.82
N ILE A 229 -33.06 -26.12 -5.47
CA ILE A 229 -32.44 -26.30 -4.16
C ILE A 229 -32.87 -25.23 -3.16
N ASN A 230 -32.81 -25.55 -1.87
CA ASN A 230 -33.08 -24.58 -0.81
C ASN A 230 -31.83 -23.74 -0.46
N SER A 231 -32.03 -22.68 0.34
CA SER A 231 -30.97 -21.74 0.73
C SER A 231 -29.84 -22.39 1.54
N ILE A 232 -30.11 -23.47 2.28
CA ILE A 232 -29.09 -24.19 3.07
C ILE A 232 -28.18 -24.98 2.12
N GLN A 233 -28.75 -25.66 1.14
CA GLN A 233 -28.00 -26.37 0.11
C GLN A 233 -27.13 -25.40 -0.70
N GLU A 234 -27.71 -24.28 -1.15
CA GLU A 234 -26.96 -23.26 -1.86
C GLU A 234 -25.79 -22.71 -1.04
N ALA A 235 -26.02 -22.38 0.24
CA ALA A 235 -24.97 -21.88 1.12
C ALA A 235 -23.83 -22.89 1.30
N ARG A 236 -24.16 -24.18 1.46
CA ARG A 236 -23.15 -25.25 1.57
C ARG A 236 -22.33 -25.38 0.27
N ILE A 237 -22.99 -25.35 -0.89
CA ILE A 237 -22.30 -25.41 -2.19
C ILE A 237 -21.37 -24.20 -2.39
N ARG A 238 -21.79 -23.00 -1.97
CA ARG A 238 -20.97 -21.78 -2.03
C ARG A 238 -19.76 -21.78 -1.08
N GLN A 239 -19.72 -22.69 -0.11
CA GLN A 239 -18.58 -22.87 0.78
C GLN A 239 -17.59 -23.92 0.28
N LEU A 240 -17.93 -24.67 -0.78
CA LEU A 240 -17.07 -25.70 -1.32
C LEU A 240 -15.80 -25.12 -1.94
N THR A 241 -14.69 -25.83 -1.74
CA THR A 241 -13.44 -25.58 -2.42
C THR A 241 -13.56 -25.86 -3.92
N ILE A 242 -12.63 -25.30 -4.69
CA ILE A 242 -12.47 -25.54 -6.12
C ILE A 242 -12.44 -27.05 -6.45
N SER A 243 -11.73 -27.88 -5.66
CA SER A 243 -11.67 -29.34 -5.85
C SER A 243 -13.01 -30.03 -5.56
N GLN A 244 -13.67 -29.66 -4.46
CA GLN A 244 -14.98 -30.23 -4.11
C GLN A 244 -16.06 -29.86 -5.16
N LEU A 245 -16.00 -28.66 -5.74
CA LEU A 245 -16.88 -28.25 -6.83
C LEU A 245 -16.67 -29.10 -8.09
N ASP A 246 -15.42 -29.43 -8.43
CA ASP A 246 -15.13 -30.32 -9.56
C ASP A 246 -15.67 -31.74 -9.30
N GLU A 247 -15.46 -32.27 -8.11
CA GLU A 247 -15.98 -33.58 -7.72
C GLU A 247 -17.52 -33.61 -7.74
N LEU A 248 -18.17 -32.58 -7.20
CA LEU A 248 -19.62 -32.43 -7.27
C LEU A 248 -20.11 -32.40 -8.71
N GLY A 249 -19.41 -31.68 -9.61
CA GLY A 249 -19.72 -31.64 -11.03
C GLY A 249 -19.74 -33.02 -11.69
N VAL A 250 -18.82 -33.90 -11.28
CA VAL A 250 -18.78 -35.30 -11.76
C VAL A 250 -19.85 -36.16 -11.07
N GLN A 251 -20.03 -36.02 -9.76
CA GLN A 251 -21.02 -36.81 -9.02
C GLN A 251 -22.46 -36.48 -9.40
N LEU A 252 -22.71 -35.26 -9.86
CA LEU A 252 -24.01 -34.87 -10.38
C LEU A 252 -24.50 -35.76 -11.52
N PHE A 253 -23.61 -36.40 -12.29
CA PHE A 253 -24.02 -37.38 -13.31
C PHE A 253 -24.68 -38.62 -12.70
N ASN A 254 -24.31 -39.00 -11.48
CA ASN A 254 -24.82 -40.17 -10.78
C ASN A 254 -26.08 -39.86 -9.95
N PHE A 255 -26.32 -38.60 -9.59
CA PHE A 255 -27.49 -38.25 -8.78
C PHE A 255 -28.80 -38.34 -9.54
N SER A 256 -29.81 -38.90 -8.88
CA SER A 256 -31.19 -39.02 -9.37
C SER A 256 -32.16 -38.07 -8.68
N ASN A 257 -31.83 -37.60 -7.46
CA ASN A 257 -32.70 -36.75 -6.66
C ASN A 257 -31.89 -35.90 -5.64
N LEU A 258 -32.56 -34.94 -4.99
CA LEU A 258 -31.92 -34.03 -4.02
C LEU A 258 -31.44 -34.70 -2.73
N ASN A 259 -31.99 -35.87 -2.33
CA ASN A 259 -31.52 -36.54 -1.11
C ASN A 259 -30.09 -37.07 -1.28
N GLU A 260 -29.74 -37.55 -2.47
CA GLU A 260 -28.37 -38.01 -2.78
C GLU A 260 -27.36 -36.85 -2.74
N LEU A 261 -27.78 -35.67 -3.21
CA LEU A 261 -26.98 -34.44 -3.06
C LEU A 261 -26.78 -34.08 -1.58
N ASP A 262 -27.84 -34.16 -0.77
CA ASP A 262 -27.76 -33.88 0.66
C ASP A 262 -26.85 -34.85 1.40
N GLU A 263 -26.90 -36.14 1.06
CA GLU A 263 -26.02 -37.16 1.61
C GLU A 263 -24.56 -36.89 1.25
N TRP A 264 -24.28 -36.55 -0.01
CA TRP A 264 -22.94 -36.21 -0.46
C TRP A 264 -22.39 -34.97 0.26
N LEU A 265 -23.19 -33.90 0.37
CA LEU A 265 -22.81 -32.68 1.10
C LEU A 265 -22.61 -32.91 2.61
N ARG A 266 -23.13 -33.99 3.20
CA ARG A 266 -22.89 -34.36 4.61
C ARG A 266 -21.59 -35.14 4.81
N GLN A 267 -21.00 -35.68 3.75
CA GLN A 267 -19.75 -36.46 3.82
C GLN A 267 -18.49 -35.59 3.71
N LEU A 268 -18.64 -34.32 3.33
CA LEU A 268 -17.58 -33.31 3.32
C LEU A 268 -17.41 -32.65 4.69
#